data_AF-A0A6A6SYQ5-F1
#
_entry.id   AF-A0A6A6SYQ5-F1
#
_cell.length_a   1.000
_cell.length_b   1.000
_cell.length_c   1.000
_cell.angle_alpha   90.00
_cell.angle_beta   90.00
_cell.angle_gamma   90.00
#
_symmetry.space_group_name_H-M   'P 1'
#
loop_
_entity.id
_entity.type
_entity.pdbx_description
1 polymer ?
#
loop_
_entity_poly.entity_id
_entity_poly.type
_entity_poly.pdbx_seq_one_letter_code
_entity_poly.pdbx_strand_id
1 'polypeptide(L)'
;MLTFSDLPLEIVLLVADYLSADSFLALRLTAKSLYENDRLTNLPRFQKVVLSKCERLRVRLYLKRCPSPWQKYCFACERHVSLANFKSPTGAACIPRDSGAEVVELPPGICSYHIPRLTLTTHIASGGTNKWISRVKYLCMHCRQVRGWRCSCRDICQSCGTLLVRTYERYLSGHSQVNSFRFCRDDSLSSISPFDKLGGRLYVREPQLVAGSSRAVYYLVQFPVFPPPTF
;
A
#
# COMPACT_ATOMS: atom_id res chain seq x y z
N MET A 1 -8.40 11.61 31.89
CA MET A 1 -8.33 10.40 31.05
C MET A 1 -7.01 9.73 31.39
N LEU A 2 -7.02 8.52 31.95
CA LEU A 2 -5.79 7.81 32.32
C LEU A 2 -5.11 7.29 31.05
N THR A 3 -3.81 7.52 30.92
CA THR A 3 -2.96 7.02 29.84
C THR A 3 -2.13 5.84 30.32
N PHE A 4 -1.57 5.05 29.40
CA PHE A 4 -0.72 3.91 29.75
C PHE A 4 0.52 4.31 30.56
N SER A 5 1.02 5.53 30.34
CA SER A 5 2.15 6.11 31.08
C SER A 5 1.82 6.44 32.54
N ASP A 6 0.53 6.47 32.91
CA ASP A 6 0.06 6.74 34.27
C ASP A 6 -0.06 5.44 35.10
N LEU A 7 0.18 4.27 34.49
CA LEU A 7 0.18 3.00 35.21
C LEU A 7 1.41 2.84 36.11
N PRO A 8 1.29 2.18 37.27
CA PRO A 8 2.44 1.79 38.07
C PRO A 8 3.44 0.96 37.24
N LEU A 9 4.73 1.15 37.49
CA LEU A 9 5.80 0.53 36.72
C LEU A 9 5.73 -1.01 36.77
N GLU A 10 5.25 -1.57 37.88
CA GLU A 10 5.05 -3.00 38.09
C GLU A 10 4.06 -3.57 37.07
N ILE A 11 2.97 -2.84 36.80
CA ILE A 11 1.96 -3.23 35.82
C ILE A 11 2.53 -3.13 34.41
N VAL A 12 3.31 -2.08 34.12
CA VAL A 12 3.98 -1.92 32.83
C VAL A 12 4.98 -3.05 32.56
N LEU A 13 5.77 -3.44 33.57
CA LEU A 13 6.72 -4.56 33.48
C LEU A 13 5.98 -5.90 33.28
N LEU A 14 4.88 -6.11 34.02
CA LEU A 14 4.04 -7.31 33.85
C LEU A 14 3.48 -7.40 32.42
N VAL A 15 2.93 -6.31 31.87
CA VAL A 15 2.48 -6.27 30.48
C VAL A 15 3.64 -6.54 29.53
N ALA A 16 4.79 -5.89 29.76
CA ALA A 16 5.99 -6.07 28.95
C ALA A 16 6.45 -7.53 28.88
N ASP A 17 6.19 -8.34 29.92
CA ASP A 17 6.49 -9.77 29.98
C ASP A 17 5.59 -10.63 29.07
N TYR A 18 4.45 -10.13 28.62
CA TYR A 18 3.59 -10.84 27.65
C TYR A 18 3.76 -10.35 26.20
N LEU A 19 4.53 -9.29 25.98
CA LEU A 19 4.74 -8.73 24.64
C LEU A 19 5.81 -9.50 23.85
N SER A 20 5.61 -9.65 22.54
CA SER A 20 6.72 -9.98 21.64
C SER A 20 7.77 -8.87 21.63
N ALA A 21 8.99 -9.14 21.18
CA ALA A 21 10.07 -8.14 21.22
C ALA A 21 9.81 -6.89 20.38
N ASP A 22 9.13 -7.04 19.25
CA ASP A 22 8.68 -5.91 18.44
C ASP A 22 7.59 -5.09 19.12
N SER A 23 6.61 -5.74 19.75
CA SER A 23 5.56 -5.07 20.53
C SER A 23 6.14 -4.34 21.74
N PHE A 24 7.13 -4.93 22.41
CA PHE A 24 7.84 -4.31 23.51
C PHE A 24 8.65 -3.08 23.06
N LEU A 25 9.38 -3.19 21.95
CA LEU A 25 10.09 -2.05 21.38
C LEU A 25 9.13 -0.95 20.95
N ALA A 26 8.00 -1.30 20.31
CA ALA A 26 6.96 -0.36 19.97
C ALA A 26 6.43 0.36 21.22
N LEU A 27 6.13 -0.37 22.30
CA LEU A 27 5.71 0.19 23.59
C LEU A 27 6.74 1.18 24.14
N ARG A 28 8.03 0.84 24.12
CA ARG A 28 9.07 1.78 24.57
C ARG A 28 9.10 3.05 23.74
N LEU A 29 8.78 2.96 22.46
CA LEU A 29 8.81 4.07 21.52
C LEU A 29 7.54 4.94 21.51
N THR A 30 6.51 4.61 22.31
CA THR A 30 5.30 5.45 22.40
C THR A 30 5.47 6.65 23.33
N ALA A 31 6.36 6.58 24.33
CA ALA A 31 6.55 7.65 25.30
C ALA A 31 8.01 7.74 25.75
N LYS A 32 8.49 8.98 25.95
CA LYS A 32 9.86 9.25 26.43
C LYS A 32 10.14 8.58 27.79
N SER A 33 9.17 8.62 28.70
CA SER A 33 9.27 7.98 30.03
C SER A 33 9.46 6.46 29.98
N LEU A 34 8.82 5.78 29.01
CA LEU A 34 8.97 4.34 28.81
C LEU A 34 10.29 4.01 28.09
N TYR A 35 10.71 4.87 27.17
CA TYR A 35 11.98 4.72 26.47
C TYR A 35 13.17 4.84 27.43
N GLU A 36 13.16 5.85 28.30
CA GLU A 36 14.27 6.17 29.22
C GLU A 36 14.27 5.32 30.50
N ASN A 37 13.28 4.44 30.70
CA ASN A 37 13.23 3.61 31.90
C ASN A 37 14.25 2.45 31.83
N ASP A 38 15.24 2.48 32.72
CA ASP A 38 16.31 1.47 32.77
C ASP A 38 15.80 0.07 33.12
N ARG A 39 14.75 -0.07 33.94
CA ARG A 39 14.20 -1.39 34.30
C ARG A 39 13.56 -2.06 33.09
N LEU A 40 12.89 -1.31 32.23
CA LEU A 40 12.39 -1.80 30.95
C LEU A 40 13.56 -2.10 29.99
N THR A 41 14.54 -1.20 29.91
CA THR A 41 15.71 -1.36 29.03
C THR A 41 16.48 -2.65 29.31
N ASN A 42 16.64 -2.98 30.59
CA ASN A 42 17.48 -4.07 31.05
C ASN A 42 16.73 -5.39 31.26
N LEU A 43 15.49 -5.52 30.76
CA LEU A 43 14.77 -6.80 30.81
C LEU A 43 15.59 -7.90 30.09
N PRO A 44 16.06 -8.94 30.81
CA PRO A 44 17.02 -9.90 30.28
C PRO A 44 16.55 -10.61 29.00
N ARG A 45 15.25 -10.85 28.91
CA ARG A 45 14.59 -11.46 27.75
C ARG A 45 14.77 -10.68 26.45
N PHE A 46 14.95 -9.36 26.51
CA PHE A 46 15.06 -8.51 25.33
C PHE A 46 16.51 -8.19 24.94
N GLN A 47 17.48 -8.42 25.83
CA GLN A 47 18.91 -8.19 25.55
C GLN A 47 19.44 -9.13 24.45
N LYS A 48 18.82 -10.30 24.26
CA LYS A 48 19.24 -11.32 23.29
C LYS A 48 18.34 -11.39 22.06
N VAL A 49 17.34 -10.53 21.93
CA VAL A 49 16.39 -10.65 20.81
C VAL A 49 17.00 -10.08 19.54
N VAL A 50 17.21 -10.96 18.58
CA VAL A 50 17.53 -10.57 17.21
C VAL A 50 16.23 -10.22 16.49
N LEU A 51 16.01 -8.93 16.26
CA LEU A 51 14.90 -8.48 15.44
C LEU A 51 14.99 -9.07 14.02
N SER A 52 13.89 -9.67 13.58
CA SER A 52 13.70 -10.11 12.21
C SER A 52 13.89 -8.94 11.24
N LYS A 53 14.15 -9.25 9.97
CA LYS A 53 14.33 -8.24 8.92
C LYS A 53 13.13 -7.26 8.83
N CYS A 54 11.92 -7.78 9.06
CA CYS A 54 10.68 -7.00 8.98
C CYS A 54 10.51 -6.06 10.16
N GLU A 55 10.82 -6.52 11.36
CA GLU A 55 10.78 -5.71 12.58
C GLU A 55 11.82 -4.58 12.50
N ARG A 56 13.05 -4.90 12.05
CA ARG A 56 14.06 -3.87 11.79
C ARG A 56 13.59 -2.83 10.79
N LEU A 57 12.89 -3.24 9.73
CA LEU A 57 12.33 -2.31 8.75
C LEU A 57 11.24 -1.42 9.38
N ARG A 58 10.32 -2.00 10.16
CA ARG A 58 9.27 -1.24 10.88
C ARG A 58 9.84 -0.23 11.85
N VAL A 59 10.83 -0.63 12.65
CA VAL A 59 11.52 0.27 13.59
C VAL A 59 12.22 1.39 12.83
N ARG A 60 12.94 1.07 11.75
CA ARG A 60 13.56 2.09 10.89
C ARG A 60 12.55 3.04 10.28
N LEU A 61 11.37 2.56 9.88
CA LEU A 61 10.29 3.37 9.36
C LEU A 61 9.73 4.33 10.41
N TYR A 62 9.47 3.81 11.60
CA TYR A 62 8.93 4.60 12.71
C TYR A 62 9.91 5.67 13.20
N LEU A 63 11.18 5.32 13.32
CA LEU A 63 12.23 6.22 13.78
C LEU A 63 12.73 7.18 12.69
N LYS A 64 12.38 6.97 11.42
CA LYS A 64 12.85 7.83 10.33
C LYS A 64 12.18 9.19 10.42
N ARG A 65 12.94 10.20 10.84
CA ARG A 65 12.52 11.60 10.71
C ARG A 65 12.45 11.97 9.24
N CYS A 66 11.38 12.67 8.86
CA CYS A 66 11.31 13.30 7.54
C CYS A 66 12.39 14.39 7.49
N PRO A 67 13.35 14.33 6.55
CA PRO A 67 14.44 15.30 6.45
C PRO A 67 13.95 16.68 6.00
N SER A 68 12.76 16.75 5.40
CA SER A 68 12.13 17.97 4.89
C SER A 68 10.61 17.81 4.94
N PRO A 69 9.84 18.89 5.18
CA PRO A 69 8.38 18.86 5.11
C PRO A 69 7.86 18.53 3.70
N TRP A 70 8.68 18.70 2.65
CA TRP A 70 8.30 18.45 1.26
C TRP A 70 8.61 17.02 0.80
N GLN A 71 9.13 16.19 1.68
CA GLN A 71 9.48 14.81 1.39
C GLN A 71 8.72 13.86 2.30
N LYS A 72 8.42 12.68 1.78
CA LYS A 72 7.80 11.60 2.55
C LYS A 72 8.50 10.29 2.22
N TYR A 73 8.61 9.42 3.22
CA TYR A 73 9.23 8.12 3.02
C TYR A 73 8.32 7.20 2.21
N CYS A 74 8.85 6.67 1.10
CA CYS A 74 8.15 5.64 0.33
C CYS A 74 8.64 4.27 0.80
N PHE A 75 7.75 3.45 1.35
CA PHE A 75 8.14 2.12 1.85
C PHE A 75 8.55 1.16 0.73
N ALA A 76 8.02 1.37 -0.47
CA ALA A 76 8.35 0.54 -1.61
C ALA A 76 9.72 0.91 -2.22
N CYS A 77 10.06 2.21 -2.27
CA CYS A 77 11.39 2.70 -2.71
C CYS A 77 12.47 2.58 -1.62
N GLU A 78 12.07 2.45 -0.36
CA GLU A 78 12.94 2.56 0.83
C GLU A 78 13.72 3.88 0.98
N ARG A 79 13.23 4.97 0.37
CA ARG A 79 13.84 6.30 0.45
C ARG A 79 12.80 7.41 0.60
N HIS A 80 13.25 8.57 1.03
CA HIS A 80 12.45 9.79 0.97
C HIS A 80 12.29 10.22 -0.49
N VAL A 81 11.07 10.52 -0.89
CA VAL A 81 10.74 11.07 -2.21
C VAL A 81 9.87 12.31 -2.03
N SER A 82 9.79 13.15 -3.06
CA SER A 82 8.95 14.36 -3.03
C SER A 82 7.50 14.01 -2.70
N LEU A 83 6.84 14.85 -1.88
CA LEU A 83 5.41 14.75 -1.60
C LEU A 83 4.55 14.76 -2.87
N ALA A 84 5.03 15.39 -3.94
CA ALA A 84 4.36 15.38 -5.25
C ALA A 84 4.18 13.95 -5.80
N ASN A 85 5.08 13.01 -5.46
CA ASN A 85 5.00 11.62 -5.88
C ASN A 85 4.02 10.77 -5.05
N PHE A 86 3.49 11.30 -3.94
CA PHE A 86 2.42 10.64 -3.16
C PHE A 86 1.03 11.14 -3.52
N LYS A 87 0.98 12.21 -4.31
CA LYS A 87 -0.17 12.54 -5.12
C LYS A 87 0.01 11.77 -6.43
N SER A 88 -1.08 11.41 -7.09
CA SER A 88 -1.03 10.83 -8.43
C SER A 88 -1.11 11.96 -9.46
N PRO A 89 0.01 12.57 -9.92
CA PRO A 89 -0.11 13.34 -11.16
C PRO A 89 0.86 12.93 -12.28
N THR A 90 1.96 12.21 -12.04
CA THR A 90 3.04 12.10 -13.07
C THR A 90 3.97 10.85 -13.04
N GLY A 91 3.55 9.68 -12.49
CA GLY A 91 4.38 8.47 -12.59
C GLY A 91 4.59 8.01 -14.05
N ALA A 92 5.52 7.10 -14.38
CA ALA A 92 5.70 6.65 -15.79
C ALA A 92 4.43 5.99 -16.43
N ALA A 93 3.40 5.72 -15.64
CA ALA A 93 2.05 5.33 -16.07
C ALA A 93 1.05 6.51 -16.20
N CYS A 94 1.45 7.72 -15.80
CA CYS A 94 0.64 8.93 -15.68
C CYS A 94 1.41 10.11 -16.31
N ILE A 95 1.02 10.54 -17.51
CA ILE A 95 1.55 11.76 -18.12
C ILE A 95 0.40 12.78 -18.11
N PRO A 96 0.58 13.96 -17.51
CA PRO A 96 -0.49 14.92 -17.34
C PRO A 96 -0.91 15.47 -18.71
N ARG A 97 -2.22 15.58 -18.94
CA ARG A 97 -2.77 16.42 -20.01
C ARG A 97 -4.08 17.05 -19.56
N ASP A 98 -4.33 18.22 -20.11
CA ASP A 98 -5.34 19.19 -19.72
C ASP A 98 -6.74 18.57 -19.58
N SER A 99 -7.43 18.90 -18.48
CA SER A 99 -8.86 18.69 -18.17
C SER A 99 -9.37 17.39 -17.52
N GLY A 100 -8.53 16.53 -16.93
CA GLY A 100 -9.02 15.47 -16.02
C GLY A 100 -7.97 14.99 -15.02
N ALA A 101 -8.26 15.09 -13.72
CA ALA A 101 -7.30 14.67 -12.69
C ALA A 101 -7.21 13.14 -12.61
N GLU A 102 -6.08 12.59 -13.08
CA GLU A 102 -5.77 11.15 -12.98
C GLU A 102 -5.39 10.78 -11.54
N VAL A 103 -6.38 10.37 -10.74
CA VAL A 103 -6.14 10.01 -9.34
C VAL A 103 -6.44 8.53 -9.08
N VAL A 104 -5.42 7.70 -9.25
CA VAL A 104 -5.36 6.38 -8.59
C VAL A 104 -5.12 6.62 -7.10
N GLU A 105 -5.92 5.99 -6.25
CA GLU A 105 -5.71 6.05 -4.81
C GLU A 105 -4.41 5.30 -4.46
N LEU A 106 -3.38 6.04 -4.09
CA LEU A 106 -2.12 5.47 -3.65
C LEU A 106 -2.23 5.04 -2.18
N PRO A 107 -1.81 3.82 -1.83
CA PRO A 107 -1.78 3.41 -0.44
C PRO A 107 -0.88 4.32 0.41
N PRO A 108 -1.20 4.54 1.69
CA PRO A 108 -0.40 5.39 2.56
C PRO A 108 1.07 4.98 2.57
N GLY A 109 1.96 5.88 2.15
CA GLY A 109 3.40 5.62 2.12
C GLY A 109 3.91 4.91 0.86
N ILE A 110 3.08 4.71 -0.17
CA ILE A 110 3.52 4.32 -1.52
C ILE A 110 3.54 5.56 -2.41
N CYS A 111 4.63 5.74 -3.17
CA CYS A 111 4.66 6.75 -4.23
C CYS A 111 4.20 6.19 -5.58
N SER A 112 3.83 7.08 -6.50
CA SER A 112 3.26 6.79 -7.82
C SER A 112 4.12 5.89 -8.70
N TYR A 113 5.44 5.85 -8.50
CA TYR A 113 6.34 4.92 -9.22
C TYR A 113 6.01 3.43 -9.00
N HIS A 114 5.23 3.11 -7.97
CA HIS A 114 4.86 1.74 -7.64
C HIS A 114 3.43 1.38 -8.05
N ILE A 115 2.71 2.23 -8.78
CA ILE A 115 1.41 1.87 -9.38
C ILE A 115 1.49 0.54 -10.16
N PRO A 116 2.54 0.26 -10.97
CA PRO A 116 2.65 -1.03 -11.66
C PRO A 116 2.67 -2.25 -10.74
N ARG A 117 3.04 -2.10 -9.46
CA ARG A 117 2.99 -3.18 -8.45
C ARG A 117 1.59 -3.43 -7.89
N LEU A 118 0.69 -2.48 -8.10
CA LEU A 118 -0.73 -2.57 -7.75
C LEU A 118 -1.58 -2.98 -8.97
N THR A 119 -0.94 -3.31 -10.09
CA THR A 119 -1.61 -3.83 -11.28
C THR A 119 -1.16 -5.25 -11.59
N LEU A 120 -2.10 -6.12 -11.95
CA LEU A 120 -1.81 -7.47 -12.42
C LEU A 120 -2.47 -7.68 -13.78
N THR A 121 -1.71 -8.17 -14.74
CA THR A 121 -2.26 -8.65 -16.02
C THR A 121 -2.49 -10.15 -15.95
N THR A 122 -3.69 -10.58 -16.30
CA THR A 122 -4.09 -11.98 -16.41
C THR A 122 -4.55 -12.25 -17.84
N HIS A 123 -3.89 -13.20 -18.49
CA HIS A 123 -4.32 -13.67 -19.81
C HIS A 123 -5.49 -14.64 -19.64
N ILE A 124 -6.55 -14.43 -20.40
CA ILE A 124 -7.74 -15.29 -20.44
C ILE A 124 -7.83 -16.00 -21.78
N ALA A 125 -8.61 -17.09 -21.83
CA ALA A 125 -8.82 -17.87 -23.04
C ALA A 125 -9.36 -17.02 -24.20
N SER A 126 -9.05 -17.43 -25.42
CA SER A 126 -9.57 -16.83 -26.64
C SER A 126 -11.10 -16.76 -26.59
N GLY A 127 -11.65 -15.56 -26.83
CA GLY A 127 -13.10 -15.29 -26.73
C GLY A 127 -13.54 -14.63 -25.42
N GLY A 128 -12.65 -14.51 -24.43
CA GLY A 128 -12.91 -13.69 -23.25
C GLY A 128 -13.00 -12.19 -23.58
N THR A 129 -13.70 -11.41 -22.76
CA THR A 129 -13.78 -9.95 -22.91
C THR A 129 -12.66 -9.27 -22.13
N ASN A 130 -11.94 -8.35 -22.78
CA ASN A 130 -10.95 -7.50 -22.12
C ASN A 130 -11.65 -6.62 -21.07
N LYS A 131 -11.13 -6.60 -19.85
CA LYS A 131 -11.71 -5.78 -18.77
C LYS A 131 -10.70 -5.44 -17.68
N TRP A 132 -11.05 -4.39 -16.93
CA TRP A 132 -10.33 -3.98 -15.72
C TRP A 132 -11.23 -4.15 -14.51
N ILE A 133 -10.69 -4.79 -13.47
CA ILE A 133 -11.38 -5.00 -12.20
C ILE A 133 -10.54 -4.40 -11.08
N SER A 134 -11.14 -3.55 -10.26
CA SER A 134 -10.52 -3.09 -9.01
C SER A 134 -10.83 -4.06 -7.88
N ARG A 135 -9.84 -4.39 -7.04
CA ARG A 135 -10.06 -5.20 -5.82
C ARG A 135 -9.29 -4.61 -4.66
N VAL A 136 -9.82 -4.74 -3.45
CA VAL A 136 -9.04 -4.48 -2.23
C VAL A 136 -8.31 -5.76 -1.86
N LYS A 137 -7.00 -5.70 -1.70
CA LYS A 137 -6.14 -6.82 -1.32
C LYS A 137 -5.12 -6.39 -0.27
N TYR A 138 -4.49 -7.35 0.38
CA TYR A 138 -3.39 -7.09 1.30
C TYR A 138 -2.07 -6.99 0.56
N LEU A 139 -1.36 -5.87 0.70
CA LEU A 139 0.04 -5.72 0.34
C LEU A 139 0.92 -6.16 1.51
N CYS A 140 1.84 -7.09 1.25
CA CYS A 140 2.83 -7.49 2.24
C CYS A 140 3.92 -6.41 2.36
N MET A 141 4.15 -5.86 3.54
CA MET A 141 5.15 -4.80 3.75
C MET A 141 6.60 -5.32 3.67
N HIS A 142 6.81 -6.63 3.79
CA HIS A 142 8.13 -7.25 3.66
C HIS A 142 8.56 -7.36 2.20
N CYS A 143 7.84 -8.14 1.39
CA CYS A 143 8.20 -8.35 0.00
C CYS A 143 7.64 -7.29 -0.95
N ARG A 144 6.75 -6.41 -0.46
CA ARG A 144 6.09 -5.33 -1.22
C ARG A 144 5.30 -5.89 -2.41
N GLN A 145 4.75 -7.08 -2.23
CA GLN A 145 3.89 -7.76 -3.20
C GLN A 145 2.49 -7.93 -2.63
N VAL A 146 1.50 -7.88 -3.52
CA VAL A 146 0.11 -8.14 -3.18
C VAL A 146 -0.06 -9.64 -2.86
N ARG A 147 -0.74 -9.95 -1.76
CA ARG A 147 -1.08 -11.31 -1.35
C ARG A 147 -1.98 -11.97 -2.41
N GLY A 148 -1.67 -13.23 -2.74
CA GLY A 148 -2.34 -13.97 -3.81
C GLY A 148 -1.85 -13.66 -5.23
N TRP A 149 -0.87 -12.76 -5.41
CA TRP A 149 -0.19 -12.56 -6.69
C TRP A 149 1.19 -13.21 -6.70
N ARG A 150 2.19 -12.56 -6.09
CA ARG A 150 3.60 -13.01 -6.07
C ARG A 150 4.18 -13.05 -4.65
N CYS A 151 3.35 -12.86 -3.63
CA CYS A 151 3.80 -12.82 -2.25
C CYS A 151 4.03 -14.25 -1.71
N SER A 152 5.30 -14.64 -1.55
CA SER A 152 5.71 -15.91 -0.93
C SER A 152 5.82 -15.86 0.60
N CYS A 153 5.55 -14.71 1.23
CA CYS A 153 5.71 -14.54 2.68
C CYS A 153 4.63 -15.21 3.55
N ARG A 154 3.79 -16.09 2.99
CA ARG A 154 2.59 -16.61 3.65
C ARG A 154 2.92 -17.34 4.96
N ASP A 155 4.01 -18.10 4.97
CA ASP A 155 4.34 -18.98 6.10
C ASP A 155 5.64 -18.61 6.83
N ILE A 156 6.45 -17.72 6.24
CA ILE A 156 7.79 -17.40 6.77
C ILE A 156 7.73 -16.21 7.75
N CYS A 157 6.70 -15.37 7.67
CA CYS A 157 6.72 -14.07 8.34
C CYS A 157 5.42 -13.75 9.07
N GLN A 158 5.34 -14.21 10.31
CA GLN A 158 4.26 -13.88 11.23
C GLN A 158 4.23 -12.39 11.63
N SER A 159 5.38 -11.71 11.56
CA SER A 159 5.54 -10.30 11.92
C SER A 159 5.37 -9.33 10.73
N CYS A 160 5.10 -9.85 9.54
CA CYS A 160 4.96 -9.02 8.35
C CYS A 160 3.68 -8.20 8.43
N GLY A 161 3.85 -6.89 8.64
CA GLY A 161 2.77 -5.94 8.45
C GLY A 161 2.13 -6.12 7.09
N THR A 162 0.80 -5.99 7.06
CA THR A 162 0.06 -5.89 5.81
C THR A 162 -0.61 -4.55 5.73
N LEU A 163 -0.80 -4.06 4.51
CA LEU A 163 -1.55 -2.86 4.22
C LEU A 163 -2.71 -3.23 3.30
N LEU A 164 -3.92 -2.85 3.65
CA LEU A 164 -5.05 -2.94 2.71
C LEU A 164 -4.81 -1.93 1.58
N VAL A 165 -4.77 -2.42 0.35
CA VAL A 165 -4.51 -1.61 -0.84
C VAL A 165 -5.55 -1.91 -1.91
N ARG A 166 -5.90 -0.88 -2.67
CA ARG A 166 -6.64 -1.05 -3.91
C ARG A 166 -5.68 -1.54 -5.00
N THR A 167 -6.11 -2.55 -5.72
CA THR A 167 -5.38 -3.20 -6.81
C THR A 167 -6.24 -3.20 -8.06
N TYR A 168 -5.60 -3.34 -9.22
CA TYR A 168 -6.26 -3.30 -10.52
C TYR A 168 -5.82 -4.50 -11.36
N GLU A 169 -6.76 -5.39 -11.64
CA GLU A 169 -6.54 -6.60 -12.41
C GLU A 169 -7.04 -6.38 -13.83
N ARG A 170 -6.12 -6.52 -14.78
CA ARG A 170 -6.35 -6.40 -16.21
C ARG A 170 -6.50 -7.79 -16.80
N TYR A 171 -7.64 -8.07 -17.40
CA TYR A 171 -7.91 -9.32 -18.11
C TYR A 171 -7.77 -9.09 -19.60
N LEU A 172 -6.90 -9.86 -20.26
CA LEU A 172 -6.61 -9.73 -21.69
C LEU A 172 -6.89 -11.05 -22.43
N SER A 173 -7.72 -10.95 -23.46
CA SER A 173 -8.05 -12.00 -24.41
C SER A 173 -7.18 -11.86 -25.66
N GLY A 174 -6.58 -12.98 -26.08
CA GLY A 174 -5.72 -13.04 -27.26
C GLY A 174 -4.30 -12.48 -27.05
N HIS A 175 -3.60 -12.26 -28.17
CA HIS A 175 -2.18 -11.87 -28.20
C HIS A 175 -1.93 -10.36 -28.21
N SER A 176 -2.96 -9.54 -27.97
CA SER A 176 -2.79 -8.08 -27.99
C SER A 176 -1.95 -7.63 -26.77
N GLN A 177 -0.67 -7.35 -27.01
CA GLN A 177 0.24 -6.79 -26.01
C GLN A 177 0.17 -5.27 -26.05
N VAL A 178 -0.91 -4.69 -25.54
CA VAL A 178 -0.90 -3.26 -25.25
C VAL A 178 -0.11 -3.07 -23.95
N ASN A 179 1.10 -2.52 -24.04
CA ASN A 179 2.02 -2.42 -22.91
C ASN A 179 1.84 -1.15 -22.05
N SER A 180 0.97 -0.23 -22.48
CA SER A 180 0.69 1.01 -21.76
C SER A 180 -0.80 1.17 -21.49
N PHE A 181 -1.11 1.77 -20.35
CA PHE A 181 -2.46 2.12 -19.94
C PHE A 181 -2.37 3.36 -19.05
N ARG A 182 -3.46 4.11 -18.96
CA ARG A 182 -3.59 5.28 -18.08
C ARG A 182 -4.88 5.20 -17.31
N PHE A 183 -4.87 5.56 -16.04
CA PHE A 183 -6.10 5.70 -15.29
C PHE A 183 -6.70 7.08 -15.57
N CYS A 184 -8.01 7.18 -15.61
CA CYS A 184 -8.71 8.45 -15.78
C CYS A 184 -9.89 8.45 -14.84
N ARG A 185 -10.22 9.61 -14.27
CA ARG A 185 -11.42 9.78 -13.45
C ARG A 185 -12.31 10.81 -14.11
N ASP A 186 -13.58 10.47 -14.20
CA ASP A 186 -14.63 11.37 -14.67
C ASP A 186 -15.42 11.85 -13.46
N ASP A 187 -15.17 13.08 -13.05
CA ASP A 187 -15.78 13.69 -11.87
C ASP A 187 -17.27 14.03 -12.10
N SER A 188 -17.73 14.05 -13.35
CA SER A 188 -19.14 14.26 -13.68
C SER A 188 -20.03 13.05 -13.34
N LEU A 189 -19.43 11.88 -13.13
CA LEU A 189 -20.13 10.64 -12.86
C LEU A 189 -19.93 10.20 -11.41
N SER A 190 -21.00 9.83 -10.72
CA SER A 190 -20.87 9.32 -9.35
C SER A 190 -20.10 8.00 -9.31
N SER A 191 -19.23 7.85 -8.31
CA SER A 191 -18.56 6.58 -8.05
C SER A 191 -19.57 5.50 -7.66
N ILE A 192 -19.37 4.30 -8.17
CA ILE A 192 -20.19 3.12 -7.81
C ILE A 192 -19.64 2.46 -6.53
N SER A 193 -18.37 2.72 -6.18
CA SER A 193 -17.72 2.06 -5.05
C SER A 193 -17.94 2.85 -3.75
N PRO A 194 -18.50 2.25 -2.68
CA PRO A 194 -18.64 2.91 -1.38
C PRO A 194 -17.28 3.23 -0.74
N PHE A 195 -16.21 2.57 -1.18
CA PHE A 195 -14.85 2.78 -0.71
C PHE A 195 -14.07 3.83 -1.51
N ASP A 196 -14.71 4.51 -2.46
CA ASP A 196 -14.05 5.50 -3.30
C ASP A 196 -14.19 6.89 -2.69
N LYS A 197 -13.13 7.37 -2.05
CA LYS A 197 -13.13 8.66 -1.34
C LYS A 197 -13.07 9.87 -2.28
N LEU A 198 -12.70 9.65 -3.53
CA LEU A 198 -12.35 10.73 -4.46
C LEU A 198 -13.55 11.24 -5.27
N GLY A 199 -14.74 10.62 -5.15
CA GLY A 199 -15.86 10.89 -6.07
C GLY A 199 -15.50 10.46 -7.50
N GLY A 200 -16.37 10.70 -8.48
CA GLY A 200 -16.05 10.38 -9.87
C GLY A 200 -16.07 8.88 -10.23
N ARG A 201 -16.12 8.56 -11.52
CA ARG A 201 -16.00 7.18 -12.01
C ARG A 201 -14.62 6.92 -12.62
N LEU A 202 -14.00 5.81 -12.23
CA LEU A 202 -12.64 5.43 -12.67
C LEU A 202 -12.66 4.61 -13.96
N TYR A 203 -11.85 4.99 -14.92
CA TYR A 203 -11.64 4.33 -16.20
C TYR A 203 -10.16 4.07 -16.46
N VAL A 204 -9.87 3.17 -17.39
CA VAL A 204 -8.54 2.95 -17.94
C VAL A 204 -8.55 3.22 -19.42
N ARG A 205 -7.67 4.10 -19.88
CA ARG A 205 -7.40 4.40 -21.27
C ARG A 205 -6.21 3.58 -21.75
N GLU A 206 -6.42 2.76 -22.77
CA GLU A 206 -5.36 1.97 -23.41
C GLU A 206 -5.19 2.42 -24.88
N PRO A 207 -3.99 2.82 -25.30
CA PRO A 207 -3.72 3.09 -26.70
C PRO A 207 -3.70 1.77 -27.49
N GLN A 208 -4.51 1.70 -28.53
CA GLN A 208 -4.51 0.63 -29.52
C GLN A 208 -3.93 1.14 -30.84
N LEU A 209 -2.96 0.40 -31.36
CA LEU A 209 -2.47 0.57 -32.72
C LEU A 209 -3.36 -0.26 -33.65
N VAL A 210 -4.17 0.40 -34.46
CA VAL A 210 -5.00 -0.27 -35.47
C VAL A 210 -4.58 0.27 -36.84
N ALA A 211 -3.88 -0.55 -37.63
CA ALA A 211 -3.57 -0.31 -39.04
C ALA A 211 -3.18 1.15 -39.39
N GLY A 212 -2.22 1.72 -38.66
CA GLY A 212 -1.72 3.09 -38.92
C GLY A 212 -2.50 4.22 -38.22
N SER A 213 -3.57 3.92 -37.49
CA SER A 213 -4.28 4.89 -36.63
C SER A 213 -4.07 4.57 -35.15
N SER A 214 -3.71 5.61 -34.38
CA SER A 214 -3.66 5.53 -32.91
C SER A 214 -5.06 5.85 -32.37
N ARG A 215 -5.80 4.80 -31.98
CA ARG A 215 -7.08 4.94 -31.28
C ARG A 215 -6.88 4.59 -29.81
N ALA A 216 -7.63 5.23 -28.92
CA ALA A 216 -7.62 4.85 -27.51
C ALA A 216 -8.93 4.12 -27.18
N VAL A 217 -8.82 2.99 -26.49
CA VAL A 217 -9.96 2.26 -25.93
C VAL A 217 -10.08 2.61 -24.46
N TYR A 218 -11.30 2.88 -24.01
CA TYR A 218 -11.60 3.21 -22.63
C TYR A 218 -12.34 2.03 -21.99
N TYR A 219 -11.81 1.56 -20.86
CA TYR A 219 -12.40 0.50 -20.06
C TYR A 219 -12.92 1.10 -18.76
N LEU A 220 -14.18 0.84 -18.44
CA LEU A 220 -14.70 1.13 -17.10
C LEU A 220 -14.04 0.17 -16.11
N VAL A 221 -13.46 0.71 -15.03
CA VAL A 221 -12.94 -0.11 -13.94
C VAL A 221 -14.12 -0.63 -13.12
N GLN A 222 -14.32 -1.94 -13.15
CA GLN A 222 -15.39 -2.57 -12.40
C GLN A 222 -15.01 -2.65 -10.91
N PHE A 223 -15.93 -2.25 -10.05
CA PHE A 223 -15.81 -2.40 -8.60
C PHE A 223 -16.75 -3.53 -8.18
N PRO A 224 -16.24 -4.75 -7.94
CA PRO A 224 -17.06 -5.83 -7.43
C PRO A 224 -17.63 -5.41 -6.09
N VAL A 225 -18.95 -5.52 -5.96
CA VAL A 225 -19.65 -5.33 -4.69
C VAL A 225 -19.33 -6.55 -3.85
N PHE A 226 -18.30 -6.43 -3.01
CA PHE A 226 -18.09 -7.43 -1.96
C PHE A 226 -18.86 -6.98 -0.72
N PRO A 227 -19.51 -7.93 -0.01
CA PRO A 227 -19.94 -7.64 1.34
C PRO A 227 -18.71 -7.18 2.16
N PRO A 228 -18.87 -6.22 3.08
CA PRO A 228 -17.76 -5.79 3.93
C PRO A 228 -17.14 -7.03 4.59
N PRO A 229 -15.80 -7.10 4.70
CA PRO A 229 -15.15 -8.20 5.40
C PRO A 229 -15.73 -8.29 6.80
N THR A 230 -16.35 -9.43 7.12
CA THR A 230 -16.74 -9.79 8.48
C THR A 230 -15.44 -10.03 9.24
N PHE A 231 -15.06 -9.07 10.09
CA PHE A 231 -13.95 -9.20 11.02
C PHE A 231 -14.41 -9.87 12.30
#